data_AF-A0AAV1N6M1-F1
#
_entry.id   AF-A0AAV1N6M1-F1
#
_cell.length_a   1.000
_cell.length_b   1.000
_cell.length_c   1.000
_cell.angle_alpha   90.00
_cell.angle_beta   90.00
_cell.angle_gamma   90.00
#
_symmetry.space_group_name_H-M   'P 1'
#
loop_
_entity.id
_entity.type
_entity.pdbx_description
1 polymer ?
#
loop_
_entity_poly.entity_id
_entity_poly.type
_entity_poly.pdbx_seq_one_letter_code
_entity_poly.pdbx_strand_id
1 'polypeptide(L)'
;MLACKRSVTGTMTAALRLLRSNQVVVVSGQQQRCLSTHTDGEVRITKVLKEKFPSAASLKVVDISGGCGAMYEIHIESSEFKGKRTVQQHQLVNQALKDEIQEMHGLRIFTDVPKH
;
A
#
# COMPACT_ATOMS: atom_id res chain seq x y z
N MET A 1 -42.33 7.94 -42.11
CA MET A 1 -42.57 9.16 -42.90
C MET A 1 -43.24 10.18 -41.99
N LEU A 2 -42.77 11.44 -42.01
CA LEU A 2 -43.44 12.75 -41.72
C LEU A 2 -44.71 12.76 -40.84
N ALA A 3 -44.97 13.67 -39.91
CA ALA A 3 -44.50 15.04 -39.66
C ALA A 3 -45.02 15.43 -38.24
N CYS A 4 -44.26 16.06 -37.34
CA CYS A 4 -44.06 17.51 -37.22
C CYS A 4 -45.33 18.37 -37.41
N LYS A 5 -45.89 18.93 -36.32
CA LYS A 5 -46.57 20.24 -36.30
C LYS A 5 -46.30 20.97 -34.98
N ARG A 6 -45.51 22.04 -35.12
CA ARG A 6 -45.21 23.13 -34.18
C ARG A 6 -46.48 23.87 -33.73
N SER A 7 -46.43 24.43 -32.53
CA SER A 7 -46.91 25.81 -32.34
C SER A 7 -45.93 26.59 -31.46
N VAL A 8 -45.54 27.74 -32.00
CA VAL A 8 -44.72 28.82 -31.42
C VAL A 8 -45.66 29.72 -30.62
N THR A 9 -45.31 30.33 -29.49
CA THR A 9 -44.52 31.57 -29.37
C THR A 9 -44.44 31.95 -27.88
N GLY A 10 -43.34 32.53 -27.43
CA GLY A 10 -43.24 33.10 -26.09
C GLY A 10 -41.88 33.75 -25.85
N THR A 11 -41.85 35.06 -25.99
CA THR A 11 -40.72 36.00 -25.97
C THR A 11 -39.83 35.98 -24.73
N MET A 12 -38.52 36.03 -24.99
CA MET A 12 -37.48 36.87 -24.37
C MET A 12 -37.63 37.25 -22.88
N THR A 13 -36.72 36.72 -22.06
CA THR A 13 -36.11 37.52 -20.98
C THR A 13 -34.63 37.17 -20.86
N ALA A 14 -33.81 38.21 -21.09
CA ALA A 14 -32.38 38.23 -20.89
C ALA A 14 -32.02 38.38 -19.40
N ALA A 15 -30.72 38.28 -19.12
CA ALA A 15 -30.03 38.44 -17.84
C ALA A 15 -30.07 37.17 -16.95
N LEU A 16 -28.97 36.62 -16.44
CA LEU A 16 -27.67 37.20 -16.11
C LEU A 16 -26.64 36.06 -16.18
N ARG A 17 -25.65 36.16 -17.09
CA ARG A 17 -24.42 35.35 -16.98
C ARG A 17 -23.64 35.88 -15.78
N LEU A 18 -23.97 35.39 -14.58
CA LEU A 18 -23.05 35.47 -13.47
C LEU A 18 -22.00 34.40 -13.67
N LEU A 19 -20.78 34.88 -13.91
CA LEU A 19 -19.53 34.14 -13.81
C LEU A 19 -19.59 33.29 -12.55
N ARG A 20 -19.73 31.96 -12.72
CA ARG A 20 -19.52 31.03 -11.60
C ARG A 20 -18.02 30.96 -11.38
N SER A 21 -17.52 31.94 -10.64
CA SER A 21 -16.15 32.00 -10.17
C SER A 21 -15.77 30.68 -9.52
N ASN A 22 -14.65 30.16 -10.02
CA ASN A 22 -13.70 29.27 -9.40
C ASN A 22 -13.93 29.11 -7.89
N GLN A 23 -14.55 28.01 -7.49
CA GLN A 23 -14.22 27.36 -6.24
C GLN A 23 -13.86 25.92 -6.58
N VAL A 24 -12.64 25.76 -7.09
CA VAL A 24 -11.88 24.56 -6.77
C VAL A 24 -11.78 24.59 -5.26
N VAL A 25 -12.64 23.82 -4.60
CA VAL A 25 -12.47 23.49 -3.19
C VAL A 25 -11.19 22.67 -3.17
N VAL A 26 -10.07 23.34 -2.97
CA VAL A 26 -8.88 22.70 -2.43
C VAL A 26 -9.32 22.28 -1.04
N VAL A 27 -9.77 21.03 -0.92
CA VAL A 27 -9.87 20.37 0.38
C VAL A 27 -8.44 20.34 0.87
N SER A 28 -8.08 21.38 1.62
CA SER A 28 -6.99 21.38 2.57
C SER A 28 -7.41 20.45 3.70
N GLY A 29 -7.56 19.17 3.37
CA GLY A 29 -7.54 18.09 4.31
C GLY A 29 -6.09 18.00 4.77
N GLN A 30 -5.74 18.84 5.73
CA GLN A 30 -4.78 18.44 6.74
C GLN A 30 -5.33 17.17 7.38
N GLN A 31 -5.11 16.03 6.73
CA GLN A 31 -5.11 14.80 7.48
C GLN A 31 -3.74 14.73 8.12
N GLN A 32 -3.67 15.41 9.27
CA GLN A 32 -2.84 14.97 10.35
C GLN A 32 -3.31 13.55 10.70
N ARG A 33 -2.87 12.57 9.90
CA ARG A 33 -2.96 11.17 10.29
C ARG A 33 -1.92 11.02 11.36
N CYS A 34 -2.38 10.81 12.59
CA CYS A 34 -1.57 10.25 13.65
C CYS A 34 -0.77 9.10 13.03
N LEU A 35 0.56 9.26 13.01
CA LEU A 35 1.49 8.27 12.46
C LEU A 35 1.50 7.08 13.42
N SER A 36 0.48 6.24 13.37
CA SER A 36 0.56 4.89 13.88
C SER A 36 1.45 4.12 12.90
N THR A 37 2.76 4.25 13.08
CA THR A 37 3.81 3.71 12.20
C THR A 37 3.87 2.19 12.19
N HIS A 38 3.02 1.53 12.98
CA HIS A 38 2.98 0.08 13.09
C HIS A 38 1.58 -0.45 12.83
N THR A 39 1.48 -1.31 11.82
CA THR A 39 0.25 -2.06 11.53
C THR A 39 0.28 -3.40 12.25
N ASP A 40 -0.87 -3.99 12.52
CA ASP A 40 -0.95 -5.32 13.15
C ASP A 40 -0.20 -6.39 12.34
N GLY A 41 -0.25 -6.30 11.01
CA GLY A 41 0.48 -7.21 10.13
C GLY A 41 2.00 -7.16 10.31
N GLU A 42 2.60 -6.00 10.59
CA GLU A 42 4.04 -5.94 10.88
C GLU A 42 4.41 -6.75 12.13
N VAL A 43 3.59 -6.69 13.17
CA VAL A 43 3.80 -7.41 14.42
C VAL A 43 3.70 -8.91 14.19
N ARG A 44 2.69 -9.36 13.44
CA ARG A 44 2.49 -10.78 13.07
C ARG A 44 3.67 -11.32 12.26
N ILE A 45 4.05 -10.64 11.19
CA ILE A 45 5.16 -11.03 10.32
C ILE A 45 6.47 -11.07 11.11
N THR A 46 6.72 -10.06 11.95
CA THR A 46 7.91 -10.01 12.80
C THR A 46 7.97 -11.21 13.74
N LYS A 47 6.85 -11.61 14.33
CA LYS A 47 6.79 -12.77 15.23
C LYS A 47 7.10 -14.07 14.49
N VAL A 48 6.44 -14.30 13.35
CA VAL A 48 6.66 -15.52 12.54
C VAL A 48 8.12 -15.62 12.09
N LEU A 49 8.70 -14.52 11.60
CA LEU A 49 10.10 -14.51 11.16
C LEU A 49 11.08 -14.76 12.31
N LYS A 50 10.82 -14.24 13.52
CA LYS A 50 11.64 -14.52 14.71
C LYS A 50 11.61 -16.00 15.09
N GLU A 51 10.45 -16.65 14.97
CA GLU A 51 10.30 -18.08 15.25
C GLU A 51 10.99 -18.96 14.20
N LYS A 52 10.95 -18.55 12.92
CA LYS A 52 11.53 -19.32 11.81
C LYS A 52 13.03 -19.11 11.63
N PHE A 53 13.55 -17.94 11.98
CA PHE A 53 14.96 -17.57 11.84
C PHE A 53 15.54 -17.14 13.20
N PRO A 54 15.77 -18.06 14.13
CA PRO A 54 16.34 -17.74 15.44
C PRO A 54 17.79 -17.22 15.35
N SER A 55 18.49 -17.53 14.26
CA SER A 55 19.87 -17.08 14.00
C SER A 55 19.95 -15.70 13.31
N ALA A 56 18.82 -15.00 13.17
CA ALA A 56 18.79 -13.67 12.57
C ALA A 56 19.50 -12.64 13.46
N ALA A 57 20.48 -11.95 12.90
CA ALA A 57 21.19 -10.85 13.55
C ALA A 57 20.35 -9.57 13.54
N SER A 58 19.70 -9.28 12.40
CA SER A 58 18.86 -8.11 12.20
C SER A 58 17.57 -8.50 11.50
N LEU A 59 16.44 -8.00 12.00
CA LEU A 59 15.12 -8.23 11.40
C LEU A 59 14.32 -6.94 11.48
N LYS A 60 13.89 -6.45 10.31
CA LYS A 60 13.07 -5.25 10.20
C LYS A 60 11.94 -5.47 9.19
N VAL A 61 10.73 -5.14 9.61
CA VAL A 61 9.52 -5.16 8.77
C VAL A 61 8.96 -3.75 8.74
N VAL A 62 8.61 -3.25 7.55
CA VAL A 62 8.09 -1.90 7.35
C VAL A 62 6.90 -1.94 6.38
N ASP A 63 5.80 -1.29 6.75
CA ASP A 63 4.65 -1.05 5.88
C ASP A 63 4.96 0.05 4.87
N ILE A 64 4.87 -0.30 3.59
CA ILE A 64 5.00 0.64 2.47
C ILE A 64 3.66 1.00 1.85
N SER A 65 2.55 0.49 2.39
CA SER A 65 1.18 0.80 1.95
C SER A 65 0.56 2.03 2.64
N GLY A 66 1.29 2.69 3.53
CA GLY A 66 0.84 3.92 4.19
C GLY A 66 -0.23 3.70 5.26
N GLY A 67 -0.24 2.54 5.92
CA GLY A 67 -1.14 2.19 7.01
C GLY A 67 -2.29 1.26 6.64
N CYS A 68 -2.37 0.80 5.39
CA CYS A 68 -3.40 -0.14 4.94
C CYS A 68 -3.02 -1.61 5.23
N GLY A 69 -1.73 -1.89 5.47
CA GLY A 69 -1.22 -3.25 5.64
C GLY A 69 -1.28 -4.10 4.37
N ALA A 70 -1.37 -3.48 3.20
CA ALA A 70 -1.46 -4.21 1.92
C ALA A 70 -0.10 -4.70 1.42
N MET A 71 0.98 -4.01 1.79
CA MET A 71 2.31 -4.26 1.24
C MET A 71 3.41 -3.99 2.27
N TYR A 72 4.26 -4.99 2.51
CA TYR A 72 5.37 -4.89 3.46
C TYR A 72 6.72 -5.06 2.77
N GLU A 73 7.71 -4.41 3.36
CA GLU A 73 9.12 -4.57 3.05
C GLU A 73 9.84 -5.20 4.23
N ILE A 74 10.57 -6.27 3.96
CA ILE A 74 11.20 -7.13 4.96
C ILE A 74 12.70 -7.16 4.70
N HIS A 75 13.48 -6.78 5.70
CA HIS A 75 14.93 -6.86 5.72
C HIS A 75 15.35 -7.88 6.77
N ILE A 76 16.05 -8.94 6.34
CA ILE A 76 16.52 -10.02 7.21
C ILE A 76 18.00 -10.22 6.98
N GLU A 77 18.76 -10.12 8.06
CA GLU A 77 20.16 -10.47 8.11
C GLU A 77 20.32 -11.72 8.98
N SER A 78 20.74 -12.84 8.38
CA SER A 78 20.87 -14.11 9.08
C SER A 78 22.06 -14.93 8.58
N SER A 79 22.73 -15.61 9.50
CA SER A 79 23.81 -16.55 9.18
C SER A 79 23.31 -17.78 8.41
N GLU A 80 22.02 -18.10 8.48
CA GLU A 80 21.38 -19.23 7.78
C GLU A 80 21.31 -19.05 6.26
N PHE A 81 21.53 -17.84 5.78
CA PHE A 81 21.60 -17.51 4.36
C PHE A 81 22.99 -17.73 3.77
N LYS A 82 24.01 -18.00 4.61
CA LYS A 82 25.37 -18.30 4.17
C LYS A 82 25.39 -19.55 3.30
N GLY A 83 25.95 -19.43 2.10
CA GLY A 83 26.06 -20.54 1.14
C GLY A 83 24.80 -20.80 0.30
N LYS A 84 23.71 -20.05 0.51
CA LYS A 84 22.50 -20.14 -0.32
C LYS A 84 22.48 -19.04 -1.38
N ARG A 85 21.89 -19.32 -2.55
CA ARG A 85 21.66 -18.30 -3.59
C ARG A 85 20.51 -17.38 -3.17
N THR A 86 20.49 -16.14 -3.66
CA THR A 86 19.43 -15.15 -3.35
C THR A 86 18.01 -15.69 -3.57
N VAL A 87 17.78 -16.42 -4.68
CA VAL A 87 16.47 -17.03 -4.95
C VAL A 87 16.07 -18.04 -3.87
N GLN A 88 17.02 -18.84 -3.38
CA GLN A 88 16.76 -19.81 -2.30
C GLN A 88 16.51 -19.11 -0.97
N GLN A 89 17.23 -18.01 -0.69
CA GLN A 89 16.99 -17.20 0.51
C GLN A 89 15.56 -16.64 0.49
N HIS A 90 15.14 -16.04 -0.63
CA HIS A 90 13.77 -15.54 -0.78
C HIS A 90 12.72 -16.66 -0.71
N GLN A 91 13.01 -17.84 -1.27
CA GLN A 91 12.12 -19.00 -1.16
C GLN A 91 11.92 -19.43 0.30
N LEU A 92 12.98 -19.44 1.12
CA LEU A 92 12.87 -19.76 2.54
C LEU A 92 12.01 -18.74 3.29
N VAL A 93 12.19 -17.45 3.01
CA VAL A 93 11.37 -16.39 3.62
C VAL A 93 9.91 -16.51 3.17
N ASN A 94 9.66 -16.77 1.89
CA ASN A 94 8.31 -16.99 1.36
C ASN A 94 7.65 -18.24 1.98
N GLN A 95 8.42 -19.30 2.24
CA GLN A 95 7.90 -20.49 2.92
C GLN A 95 7.55 -20.21 4.38
N ALA A 96 8.39 -19.44 5.08
CA ALA A 96 8.13 -19.01 6.46
C ALA A 96 6.84 -18.17 6.58
N LEU A 97 6.55 -17.36 5.56
CA LEU A 97 5.44 -16.40 5.55
C LEU A 97 4.24 -16.87 4.73
N LYS A 98 4.25 -18.10 4.22
CA LYS A 98 3.25 -18.57 3.26
C LYS A 98 1.81 -18.43 3.76
N ASP A 99 1.60 -18.68 5.04
CA ASP A 99 0.28 -18.63 5.67
C ASP A 99 -0.15 -17.17 5.90
N GLU A 100 0.79 -16.29 6.28
CA GLU A 100 0.54 -14.88 6.55
C GLU A 100 0.37 -14.02 5.28
N ILE A 101 0.99 -14.43 4.17
CA ILE A 101 0.95 -13.70 2.88
C ILE A 101 -0.39 -13.86 2.16
N GLN A 102 -1.20 -14.89 2.48
CA GLN A 102 -2.43 -15.17 1.72
C GLN A 102 -3.41 -13.99 1.71
N GLU A 103 -3.37 -13.15 2.76
CA GLU A 103 -4.22 -11.97 2.89
C GLU A 103 -3.60 -10.69 2.29
N MET A 104 -2.33 -10.74 1.88
CA MET A 104 -1.57 -9.56 1.47
C MET A 104 -1.49 -9.36 -0.05
N HIS A 105 -1.40 -8.10 -0.51
CA HIS A 105 -1.22 -7.77 -1.93
C HIS A 105 0.20 -8.02 -2.45
N GLY A 106 1.24 -7.90 -1.61
CA GLY A 106 2.62 -8.14 -2.03
C GLY A 106 3.68 -7.90 -0.97
N LEU A 107 4.88 -8.39 -1.24
CA LEU A 107 6.05 -8.28 -0.37
C LEU A 107 7.30 -7.87 -1.13
N ARG A 108 8.18 -7.13 -0.45
CA ARG A 108 9.57 -6.92 -0.86
C ARG A 108 10.48 -7.56 0.16
N ILE A 109 11.39 -8.41 -0.31
CA ILE A 109 12.28 -9.19 0.55
C ILE A 109 13.71 -8.82 0.23
N PHE A 110 14.44 -8.45 1.27
CA PHE A 110 15.88 -8.20 1.26
C PHE A 110 16.53 -9.16 2.24
N THR A 111 17.43 -10.00 1.74
CA THR A 111 18.16 -10.97 2.54
C THR A 111 19.65 -10.70 2.44
N ASP A 112 20.29 -10.52 3.60
CA ASP A 112 21.72 -10.30 3.72
C ASP A 112 22.34 -11.33 4.67
N VAL A 113 23.64 -11.58 4.47
CA VAL A 113 24.43 -12.43 5.36
C VAL A 113 25.31 -11.52 6.21
N PRO A 114 25.27 -11.62 7.56
CA PRO A 114 26.12 -10.81 8.41
C PRO A 114 27.58 -11.13 8.15
N LYS A 115 28.36 -10.08 7.87
CA LYS A 115 29.81 -10.16 7.64
C LYS A 115 30.51 -9.81 8.95
N HIS A 116 30.71 -10.81 9.81
CA HIS A 116 31.63 -10.73 10.94
C HIS A 116 32.94 -11.43 10.61
#